data_AF-A0A920TNG6-F1
#
_entry.id   AF-A0A920TNG6-F1
#
_cell.length_a   1.000
_cell.length_b   1.000
_cell.length_c   1.000
_cell.angle_alpha   90.00
_cell.angle_beta   90.00
_cell.angle_gamma   90.00
#
_symmetry.space_group_name_H-M   'P 1'
#
loop_
_entity.id
_entity.type
_entity.pdbx_description
1 polymer ?
#
loop_
_entity_poly.entity_id
_entity_poly.type
_entity_poly.pdbx_seq_one_letter_code
_entity_poly.pdbx_strand_id
1 'polypeptide(L)'
;MASVCGSSLALMDAGIPIKKPVAGVAMGLVKENEVFAVITDILGDEDHLGDMDFKVAGTADGITALQMDIKIDGITEEIFDDALKKANTARSVILEKMNEELSEPREELSSKAPQAVIIQINTKKIRDVIGKGERQLED
;
A
#
# COMPACT_ATOMS: atom_id res chain seq x y z
N MET A 1 -2.32 -8.38 2.83
CA MET A 1 -1.94 -7.03 3.34
C MET A 1 -0.43 -6.79 3.36
N ALA A 2 0.37 -7.81 3.68
CA ALA A 2 1.84 -7.73 3.63
C ALA A 2 2.43 -7.05 2.37
N SER A 3 1.84 -7.25 1.18
CA SER A 3 2.29 -6.59 -0.05
C SER A 3 2.25 -5.06 0.02
N VAL A 4 1.30 -4.46 0.74
CA VAL A 4 1.23 -3.02 0.94
C VAL A 4 2.41 -2.54 1.78
N CYS A 5 2.64 -3.20 2.93
CA CYS A 5 3.75 -2.88 3.83
C CYS A 5 5.11 -3.04 3.13
N GLY A 6 5.30 -4.17 2.43
CA GLY A 6 6.51 -4.45 1.66
C GLY A 6 6.71 -3.47 0.50
N SER A 7 5.65 -3.07 -0.20
CA SER A 7 5.76 -2.06 -1.27
C SER A 7 6.12 -0.68 -0.71
N SER A 8 5.56 -0.29 0.43
CA SER A 8 5.92 0.97 1.08
C SER A 8 7.41 1.01 1.41
N LEU A 9 7.94 -0.03 2.05
CA LEU A 9 9.37 -0.14 2.35
C LEU A 9 10.21 -0.18 1.07
N ALA A 10 9.82 -0.97 0.07
CA ALA A 10 10.58 -1.10 -1.18
C ALA A 10 10.64 0.22 -1.98
N LEU A 11 9.54 0.98 -2.02
CA LEU A 11 9.53 2.30 -2.67
C LEU A 11 10.44 3.29 -1.95
N MET A 12 10.40 3.32 -0.61
CA MET A 12 11.28 4.17 0.18
C MET A 12 12.75 3.77 0.04
N ASP A 13 13.04 2.46 0.07
CA ASP A 13 14.40 1.93 -0.10
C ASP A 13 14.96 2.21 -1.49
N ALA A 14 14.11 2.20 -2.52
CA ALA A 14 14.48 2.59 -3.88
C ALA A 14 14.71 4.10 -4.07
N GLY A 15 14.46 4.92 -3.05
CA GLY A 15 14.56 6.39 -3.10
C GLY A 15 13.37 7.07 -3.78
N ILE A 16 12.23 6.37 -3.90
CA ILE A 16 11.01 6.97 -4.47
C ILE A 16 10.37 7.88 -3.42
N PRO A 17 10.15 9.18 -3.72
CA PRO A 17 9.63 10.14 -2.74
C PRO A 17 8.11 9.97 -2.54
N ILE A 18 7.71 8.92 -1.84
CA ILE A 18 6.32 8.73 -1.40
C ILE A 18 5.97 9.74 -0.31
N LYS A 19 4.69 10.15 -0.24
CA LYS A 19 4.26 11.18 0.72
C LYS A 19 4.43 10.74 2.17
N LYS A 20 4.03 9.50 2.48
CA LYS A 20 4.03 8.90 3.83
C LYS A 20 4.08 7.37 3.71
N PRO A 21 4.66 6.65 4.69
CA PRO A 21 4.59 5.19 4.77
C PRO A 21 3.15 4.69 4.87
N VAL A 22 2.88 3.55 4.24
CA VAL A 22 1.54 2.92 4.21
C VAL A 22 1.64 1.48 4.72
N ALA A 23 0.80 1.12 5.68
CA ALA A 23 0.64 -0.25 6.15
C ALA A 23 -0.79 -0.73 5.92
N GLY A 24 -0.98 -2.05 5.93
CA GLY A 24 -2.30 -2.65 5.91
C GLY A 24 -2.40 -3.83 6.87
N VAL A 25 -3.62 -4.12 7.30
CA VAL A 25 -3.97 -5.21 8.21
C VAL A 25 -5.25 -5.88 7.75
N ALA A 26 -5.34 -7.20 7.91
CA ALA A 26 -6.55 -7.97 7.68
C ALA A 26 -7.22 -8.21 9.02
N MET A 27 -8.54 -8.06 9.07
CA MET A 27 -9.35 -8.25 10.26
C MET A 27 -10.46 -9.24 9.93
N GLY A 28 -10.89 -9.99 10.93
CA GLY A 28 -12.00 -10.91 10.83
C GLY A 28 -13.12 -10.56 11.79
N LEU A 29 -14.28 -11.16 11.54
CA LEU A 29 -15.41 -11.15 12.45
C LEU A 29 -15.85 -12.58 12.69
N VAL A 30 -16.14 -12.92 13.94
CA VAL A 30 -16.93 -14.10 14.31
C VAL A 30 -18.15 -13.62 15.07
N LYS A 31 -19.34 -14.04 14.65
CA LYS A 31 -20.62 -13.62 15.22
C LYS A 31 -21.51 -14.83 15.49
N GLU A 32 -21.93 -14.97 16.73
CA GLU A 32 -22.93 -15.96 17.14
C GLU A 32 -24.12 -15.23 17.79
N ASN A 33 -25.26 -15.23 17.09
CA ASN A 33 -26.44 -14.45 17.47
C ASN A 33 -26.12 -12.95 17.62
N GLU A 34 -26.26 -12.41 18.84
CA GLU A 34 -25.97 -11.01 19.20
C GLU A 34 -24.53 -10.79 19.69
N VAL A 35 -23.76 -11.87 19.90
CA VAL A 35 -22.38 -11.80 20.39
C VAL A 35 -21.43 -11.81 19.20
N PHE A 36 -20.47 -10.89 19.19
CA PHE A 36 -19.45 -10.84 18.14
C PHE A 36 -18.05 -10.62 18.72
N ALA A 37 -17.05 -11.05 17.95
CA ALA A 37 -15.64 -10.79 18.22
C ALA A 37 -14.95 -10.36 16.93
N VAL A 38 -14.29 -9.20 16.97
CA VAL A 38 -13.38 -8.75 15.91
C VAL A 38 -11.99 -9.32 16.18
N ILE A 39 -11.43 -10.00 15.17
CA ILE A 39 -10.11 -10.62 15.20
C ILE A 39 -9.15 -9.77 14.37
N THR A 40 -7.94 -9.54 14.88
CA THR A 40 -6.90 -8.73 14.23
C THR A 40 -5.84 -9.64 13.62
N ASP A 41 -5.40 -9.30 12.41
CA ASP A 41 -4.36 -10.01 11.66
C ASP A 41 -4.69 -11.49 11.44
N ILE A 42 -5.85 -11.72 10.82
CA ILE A 42 -6.41 -13.06 10.66
C ILE A 42 -5.51 -14.01 9.86
N LEU A 43 -5.50 -15.26 10.31
CA LEU A 43 -4.96 -16.39 9.57
C LEU A 43 -5.93 -16.86 8.49
N GLY A 44 -5.44 -17.65 7.53
CA GLY A 44 -6.28 -18.20 6.46
C GLY A 44 -7.43 -19.06 6.97
N ASP A 45 -7.22 -19.79 8.07
CA ASP A 45 -8.27 -20.60 8.69
C ASP A 45 -9.34 -19.72 9.38
N GLU A 46 -8.93 -18.59 9.96
CA GLU A 46 -9.84 -17.62 10.59
C GLU A 46 -10.65 -16.83 9.56
N ASP A 47 -10.08 -16.54 8.39
CA ASP A 47 -10.84 -16.06 7.23
C ASP A 47 -11.86 -17.12 6.80
N HIS A 48 -11.40 -18.36 6.56
CA HIS A 48 -12.26 -19.42 6.03
C HIS A 48 -13.49 -19.70 6.92
N LEU A 49 -13.29 -19.70 8.24
CA LEU A 49 -14.33 -19.98 9.23
C LEU A 49 -15.05 -18.73 9.76
N GLY A 50 -14.51 -17.53 9.48
CA GLY A 50 -15.06 -16.26 9.93
C GLY A 50 -16.23 -15.77 9.08
N ASP A 51 -17.00 -14.86 9.64
CA ASP A 51 -18.21 -14.29 9.06
C ASP A 51 -17.97 -13.04 8.21
N MET A 52 -16.77 -12.46 8.33
CA MET A 52 -16.33 -11.30 7.56
C MET A 52 -14.82 -11.32 7.41
N ASP A 53 -14.33 -10.94 6.22
CA ASP A 53 -12.95 -10.55 5.96
C ASP A 53 -12.91 -9.05 5.63
N PHE A 54 -12.27 -8.29 6.51
CA PHE A 54 -12.14 -6.85 6.44
C PHE A 54 -10.66 -6.47 6.28
N LYS A 55 -10.30 -5.91 5.12
CA LYS A 55 -8.93 -5.45 4.84
C LYS A 55 -8.89 -3.94 4.82
N VAL A 56 -7.97 -3.36 5.58
CA VAL A 56 -7.76 -1.91 5.57
C VAL A 56 -6.28 -1.58 5.43
N ALA A 57 -6.00 -0.57 4.62
CA ALA A 57 -4.68 0.00 4.45
C ALA A 57 -4.72 1.52 4.61
N GLY A 58 -3.61 2.11 5.05
CA GLY A 58 -3.55 3.54 5.29
C GLY A 58 -2.22 4.03 5.85
N THR A 59 -2.15 5.36 5.99
CA THR A 59 -1.07 6.07 6.68
C THR A 59 -1.44 6.29 8.15
N ALA A 60 -0.58 6.98 8.89
CA ALA A 60 -0.91 7.45 10.23
C ALA A 60 -2.08 8.45 10.27
N ASP A 61 -2.37 9.17 9.17
CA ASP A 61 -3.43 10.20 9.16
C ASP A 61 -4.76 9.69 8.61
N GLY A 62 -4.80 8.52 7.97
CA GLY A 62 -6.03 8.09 7.35
C GLY A 62 -5.95 6.79 6.56
N ILE A 63 -7.12 6.35 6.13
CA ILE A 63 -7.33 5.15 5.31
C ILE A 63 -7.11 5.51 3.84
N THR A 64 -6.31 4.70 3.14
CA THR A 64 -6.08 4.83 1.70
C THR A 64 -6.85 3.79 0.90
N ALA A 65 -7.14 2.64 1.50
CA ALA A 65 -7.92 1.58 0.89
C ALA A 65 -8.67 0.77 1.95
N LEU A 66 -9.87 0.33 1.58
CA LEU A 66 -10.74 -0.50 2.40
C LEU A 66 -11.43 -1.51 1.48
N GLN A 67 -11.35 -2.78 1.84
CA GLN A 67 -12.02 -3.88 1.15
C GLN A 67 -12.78 -4.70 2.20
N MET A 68 -14.02 -5.05 1.90
CA MET A 68 -14.85 -5.88 2.77
C MET A 68 -15.43 -7.03 1.97
N ASP A 69 -15.31 -8.22 2.53
CA ASP A 69 -16.04 -9.42 2.10
C ASP A 69 -16.90 -9.90 3.27
N ILE A 70 -18.21 -9.80 3.10
CA ILE A 70 -19.20 -10.07 4.15
C ILE A 70 -19.90 -11.38 3.79
N LYS A 71 -19.82 -12.37 4.68
CA LYS A 71 -20.38 -13.72 4.45
C LYS A 71 -21.74 -13.93 5.12
N ILE A 72 -22.15 -13.02 6.00
CA ILE A 72 -23.42 -13.07 6.74
C ILE A 72 -24.24 -11.78 6.60
N ASP A 73 -25.54 -11.88 6.78
CA ASP A 73 -26.40 -10.70 6.97
C ASP A 73 -26.25 -10.13 8.40
N GLY A 74 -26.39 -8.81 8.56
CA GLY A 74 -26.51 -8.19 9.88
C GLY A 74 -25.22 -7.68 10.51
N ILE A 75 -24.30 -7.11 9.73
CA ILE A 75 -23.24 -6.25 10.26
C ILE A 75 -23.84 -4.89 10.61
N THR A 76 -23.79 -4.54 11.89
CA THR A 76 -24.27 -3.25 12.40
C THR A 76 -23.17 -2.18 12.31
N GLU A 77 -23.56 -0.92 12.37
CA GLU A 77 -22.61 0.21 12.44
C GLU A 77 -21.67 0.10 13.65
N GLU A 78 -22.16 -0.44 14.77
CA GLU A 78 -21.37 -0.67 15.98
C GLU A 78 -20.23 -1.68 15.76
N ILE A 79 -20.52 -2.81 15.10
CA ILE A 79 -19.50 -3.80 14.75
C ILE A 79 -18.45 -3.16 13.85
N PHE A 80 -18.90 -2.37 12.88
CA PHE A 80 -18.00 -1.74 11.92
C PHE A 80 -17.09 -0.68 12.56
N ASP A 81 -17.62 0.11 13.50
CA ASP A 81 -16.86 1.09 14.26
C ASP A 81 -15.80 0.43 15.17
N ASP A 82 -16.15 -0.67 15.87
CA ASP A 82 -15.18 -1.46 16.64
C ASP A 82 -14.07 -2.03 15.74
N ALA A 83 -14.46 -2.59 14.59
CA ALA A 83 -13.51 -3.14 13.62
C ALA A 83 -12.54 -2.08 13.10
N LEU A 84 -13.02 -0.89 12.73
CA LEU A 84 -12.18 0.21 12.26
C LEU A 84 -11.22 0.73 13.34
N LYS A 85 -11.68 0.84 14.60
CA LYS A 85 -10.85 1.28 15.72
C LYS A 85 -9.72 0.29 16.02
N LYS A 86 -10.04 -1.01 16.05
CA LYS A 86 -9.04 -2.07 16.24
C LYS A 86 -8.06 -2.11 15.08
N ALA A 87 -8.55 -2.00 13.85
CA ALA A 87 -7.70 -2.00 12.67
C ALA A 87 -6.78 -0.77 12.61
N ASN A 88 -7.25 0.40 13.05
CA ASN A 88 -6.40 1.59 13.18
C ASN A 88 -5.26 1.36 14.18
N THR A 89 -5.58 0.81 15.36
CA THR A 89 -4.57 0.47 16.37
C THR A 89 -3.53 -0.51 15.82
N ALA A 90 -3.99 -1.60 15.18
CA ALA A 90 -3.12 -2.61 14.61
C ALA A 90 -2.23 -2.04 13.48
N ARG A 91 -2.81 -1.22 12.60
CA ARG A 91 -2.07 -0.55 11.52
C ARG A 91 -0.99 0.39 12.08
N SER A 92 -1.28 1.12 13.16
CA SER A 92 -0.30 1.98 13.83
C SER A 92 0.88 1.18 14.37
N VAL A 93 0.63 0.02 15.00
CA VAL A 93 1.71 -0.87 15.48
C VAL A 93 2.59 -1.35 14.33
N ILE A 94 1.98 -1.75 13.20
CA ILE A 94 2.74 -2.18 12.01
C ILE A 94 3.56 -1.02 11.44
N LEU A 95 2.98 0.18 11.34
CA LEU A 95 3.68 1.38 10.88
C LEU A 95 4.86 1.74 11.78
N GLU A 96 4.68 1.69 13.10
CA GLU A 96 5.75 1.92 14.07
C GLU A 96 6.92 0.94 13.84
N LYS A 97 6.61 -0.35 13.68
CA LYS A 97 7.64 -1.38 13.37
C LYS A 97 8.31 -1.20 12.02
N MET A 98 7.58 -0.76 11.00
CA MET A 98 8.18 -0.43 9.71
C MET A 98 9.13 0.77 9.83
N ASN A 99 8.72 1.80 10.57
CA ASN A 99 9.49 3.03 10.74
C ASN A 99 10.74 2.83 11.61
N GLU A 100 10.77 1.83 12.49
CA GLU A 100 11.99 1.41 13.20
C GLU A 100 13.11 0.97 12.22
N GLU A 101 12.73 0.44 11.05
CA GLU A 101 13.68 -0.02 10.02
C GLU A 101 13.95 1.06 8.95
N LEU A 102 12.89 1.70 8.43
CA LEU A 102 13.00 2.74 7.41
C LEU A 102 11.81 3.71 7.53
N SER A 103 12.06 4.88 8.13
CA SER A 103 11.02 5.88 8.39
C SER A 103 10.75 6.83 7.21
N GLU A 104 11.71 6.99 6.31
CA GLU A 104 11.64 7.95 5.19
C GLU A 104 12.28 7.38 3.92
N PRO A 105 11.89 7.84 2.72
CA PRO A 105 12.58 7.49 1.48
C PRO A 105 14.08 7.83 1.52
N ARG A 106 14.91 7.00 0.89
CA ARG A 106 16.33 7.35 0.68
C ARG A 106 16.44 8.62 -0.17
N GLU A 107 17.43 9.45 0.15
CA GLU A 107 17.68 10.71 -0.58
C GLU A 107 18.08 10.48 -2.05
N GLU A 108 18.80 9.38 -2.30
CA GLU A 108 19.30 9.03 -3.62
C GLU A 108 18.58 7.79 -4.16
N LEU A 109 18.29 7.83 -5.47
CA LEU A 109 17.83 6.65 -6.20
C LEU A 109 18.93 5.58 -6.23
N SER A 110 18.53 4.31 -6.32
CA SER A 110 19.46 3.20 -6.49
C SER A 110 20.45 3.46 -7.64
N SER A 111 21.72 3.07 -7.47
CA SER A 111 22.73 3.12 -8.53
C SER A 111 22.39 2.23 -9.74
N LYS A 112 21.48 1.28 -9.56
CA LYS A 112 20.93 0.42 -10.62
C LYS A 112 19.67 0.98 -11.27
N ALA A 113 19.13 2.08 -10.75
CA ALA A 113 17.95 2.71 -11.33
C ALA A 113 18.28 3.31 -12.72
N PRO A 114 17.32 3.34 -13.65
CA PRO A 114 17.50 4.03 -14.92
C PRO A 114 17.88 5.49 -14.71
N GLN A 115 18.94 5.93 -15.39
CA GLN A 115 19.39 7.32 -15.34
C GLN A 115 19.08 8.02 -16.66
N ALA A 116 18.56 9.25 -16.56
CA ALA A 116 18.39 10.10 -17.72
C ALA A 116 19.70 10.81 -18.05
N VAL A 117 20.23 10.59 -19.25
CA VAL A 117 21.37 11.36 -19.76
C VAL A 117 20.82 12.55 -20.54
N ILE A 118 21.11 13.76 -20.07
CA ILE A 118 20.69 15.00 -20.74
C ILE A 118 21.78 15.42 -21.73
N ILE A 119 21.46 15.38 -23.02
CA ILE A 119 22.35 15.83 -24.09
C ILE A 119 21.74 17.07 -24.72
N GLN A 120 22.49 18.17 -24.73
CA GLN A 120 22.07 19.39 -25.41
C GLN A 120 22.58 19.38 -26.87
N ILE A 121 21.66 19.47 -27.82
CA ILE A 121 21.99 19.55 -29.25
C ILE A 121 21.67 20.93 -29.81
N ASN A 122 22.32 21.26 -30.91
CA ASN A 122 21.97 22.45 -31.68
C ASN A 122 20.55 22.27 -32.26
N THR A 123 19.69 23.28 -32.09
CA THR A 123 18.31 23.27 -32.59
C THR A 123 18.21 23.01 -34.09
N LYS A 124 19.23 23.41 -34.86
CA LYS A 124 19.30 23.13 -36.31
C LYS A 124 19.44 21.64 -36.63
N LYS A 125 19.95 20.83 -35.71
CA LYS A 125 20.18 19.38 -35.86
C LYS A 125 19.03 18.52 -35.31
N ILE A 126 17.94 19.13 -34.82
CA ILE A 126 16.79 18.37 -34.30
C ILE A 126 16.22 17.43 -35.37
N ARG A 127 16.13 17.89 -36.63
CA ARG A 127 15.64 17.07 -37.75
C ARG A 127 16.50 15.84 -38.01
N ASP A 128 17.81 15.93 -37.78
CA ASP A 128 18.75 14.83 -37.99
C ASP A 128 18.66 13.78 -36.87
N VAL A 129 18.27 14.20 -35.66
CA VAL A 129 18.07 13.30 -34.51
C VAL A 129 16.71 12.62 -34.56
N ILE A 130 15.65 13.33 -34.92
CA ILE A 130 14.31 12.75 -35.10
C ILE A 130 14.26 11.85 -36.34
N GLY A 131 14.95 12.24 -37.40
CA GLY A 131 14.88 11.56 -38.69
C GLY A 131 13.56 11.78 -39.43
N LYS A 132 13.39 11.10 -40.57
CA LYS A 132 12.17 11.20 -41.37
C LYS A 132 11.07 10.32 -40.75
N GLY A 133 10.06 10.97 -40.17
CA GLY A 133 8.93 10.30 -39.55
C GLY A 133 9.32 9.49 -38.31
N GLU A 134 10.19 10.04 -37.46
CA GLU A 134 10.60 9.47 -36.16
C GLU A 134 11.38 8.14 -36.21
N ARG A 135 11.61 7.59 -37.41
CA ARG A 135 12.28 6.29 -37.61
C ARG A 135 13.64 6.16 -36.94
N GLN A 136 14.39 7.25 -36.75
CA GLN A 136 15.70 7.22 -36.07
C GLN A 136 15.62 7.24 -34.54
N LEU A 137 14.44 7.49 -33.96
CA LEU A 137 14.20 7.45 -32.51
C LEU A 137 13.63 6.10 -32.06
N GLU A 138 12.95 5.37 -32.95
CA GLU A 138 12.36 4.06 -32.64
C GLU A 138 13.36 2.90 -32.72
N ASP A 139 14.39 3.03 -33.56
CA ASP A 139 15.49 2.08 -33.74
C ASP A 139 16.57 2.22 -32.64
#